data_AF-A0A0D7QDC8-F1
#
_entry.id   AF-A0A0D7QDC8-F1
#
_cell.length_a   1.000
_cell.length_b   1.000
_cell.length_c   1.000
_cell.angle_alpha   90.00
_cell.angle_beta   90.00
_cell.angle_gamma   90.00
#
_symmetry.space_group_name_H-M   'P 1'
#
loop_
_entity.id
_entity.type
_entity.pdbx_description
1 polymer ?
#
loop_
_entity_poly.entity_id
_entity_poly.type
_entity_poly.pdbx_seq_one_letter_code
_entity_poly.pdbx_strand_id
1 'polypeptide(L)' 'MLVWARQIKAARCLVGWEQFQLAVAAGVGIATIRRIERMTDDINAQFGTVEKIRRALEGAGVEFIGEPKPGVCLRLK' A
#
# COMPACT_ATOMS: atom_id res chain seq x y z
N MET A 1 4.36 8.47 10.84
CA MET A 1 4.46 7.46 9.76
C MET A 1 3.24 7.65 8.86
N LEU A 2 3.40 8.33 7.74
CA LEU A 2 2.30 8.78 6.86
C LEU A 2 2.36 7.98 5.55
N VAL A 3 1.81 6.77 5.56
CA VAL A 3 1.44 6.09 4.31
C VAL A 3 -0.04 6.37 4.10
N TRP A 4 -0.37 7.08 3.02
CA TRP A 4 -1.76 7.39 2.69
C TRP A 4 -2.40 6.28 1.89
N ALA A 5 -3.73 6.16 1.98
CA ALA A 5 -4.50 5.19 1.21
C ALA A 5 -4.24 5.29 -0.30
N ARG A 6 -4.12 6.52 -0.81
CA ARG A 6 -3.78 6.80 -2.22
C ARG A 6 -2.41 6.24 -2.61
N GLN A 7 -1.42 6.23 -1.72
CA GLN A 7 -0.09 5.69 -2.01
C GLN A 7 -0.15 4.17 -2.09
N ILE A 8 -0.92 3.50 -1.23
CA ILE A 8 -1.10 2.04 -1.31
C ILE A 8 -1.72 1.66 -2.67
N LYS A 9 -2.77 2.38 -3.08
CA LYS A 9 -3.41 2.15 -4.37
C LYS A 9 -2.45 2.40 -5.54
N ALA A 10 -1.70 3.51 -5.49
CA ALA A 10 -0.71 3.83 -6.52
C ALA A 10 0.40 2.78 -6.60
N ALA A 11 0.95 2.36 -5.45
CA ALA A 11 1.97 1.32 -5.35
C ALA A 11 1.48 -0.01 -5.93
N ARG A 12 0.26 -0.43 -5.59
CA ARG A 12 -0.34 -1.65 -6.13
C ARG A 12 -0.44 -1.60 -7.65
N CYS A 13 -0.94 -0.49 -8.20
CA CYS A 13 -1.02 -0.30 -9.64
C CYS A 13 0.37 -0.30 -10.29
N LEU A 14 1.37 0.28 -9.62
CA LEU A 14 2.74 0.38 -10.12
C LEU A 14 3.43 -0.97 -10.25
N VAL A 15 3.15 -1.91 -9.33
CA VAL A 15 3.64 -3.30 -9.42
C VAL A 15 2.73 -4.22 -10.25
N GLY A 16 1.65 -3.69 -10.83
CA GLY A 16 0.72 -4.45 -11.67
C GLY A 16 -0.13 -5.46 -10.90
N TRP A 17 -0.35 -5.28 -9.60
CA TRP A 17 -1.11 -6.21 -8.78
C TRP A 17 -2.61 -5.91 -8.76
N GLU A 18 -3.43 -6.96 -8.75
CA GLU A 18 -4.82 -6.90 -8.34
C GLU A 18 -4.97 -6.81 -6.82
N GLN A 19 -6.14 -6.38 -6.35
CA GLN A 19 -6.42 -6.26 -4.91
C GLN A 19 -6.26 -7.57 -4.15
N PHE A 20 -6.60 -8.71 -4.78
CA PHE A 20 -6.44 -10.02 -4.16
C PHE A 20 -4.97 -10.41 -4.01
N GLN A 21 -4.11 -10.06 -4.97
CA GLN A 21 -2.68 -10.35 -4.92
C GLN A 21 -2.02 -9.58 -3.77
N LEU A 22 -2.38 -8.30 -3.60
CA LEU A 22 -1.94 -7.51 -2.45
C LEU A 22 -2.43 -8.11 -1.12
N ALA A 23 -3.69 -8.56 -1.07
CA ALA A 23 -4.25 -9.18 0.13
C ALA A 23 -3.48 -10.45 0.54
N VAL A 24 -3.16 -11.31 -0.43
CA VAL A 24 -2.35 -12.52 -0.23
C VAL A 24 -0.93 -12.16 0.21
N ALA A 25 -0.25 -11.26 -0.50
CA ALA A 25 1.12 -10.87 -0.19
C ALA A 25 1.26 -10.22 1.20
N ALA A 26 0.26 -9.45 1.63
CA ALA A 26 0.23 -8.81 2.94
C ALA A 26 -0.34 -9.71 4.06
N GLY A 27 -0.91 -10.87 3.74
CA GLY A 27 -1.55 -11.75 4.73
C GLY A 27 -2.73 -11.07 5.44
N VAL A 28 -3.55 -10.34 4.70
CA VAL A 28 -4.77 -9.65 5.19
C VAL A 28 -5.98 -10.01 4.33
N GLY A 29 -7.19 -9.83 4.85
CA GLY A 29 -8.41 -10.09 4.08
C GLY A 29 -8.61 -9.10 2.92
N ILE A 30 -9.16 -9.57 1.79
CA ILE A 30 -9.47 -8.72 0.63
C ILE A 30 -10.41 -7.55 0.95
N ALA A 31 -11.35 -7.74 1.90
CA ALA A 31 -12.23 -6.69 2.37
C ALA A 31 -11.45 -5.53 3.02
N THR A 32 -10.34 -5.84 3.69
CA THR A 32 -9.45 -4.85 4.31
C THR A 32 -8.74 -4.01 3.26
N ILE A 33 -8.20 -4.64 2.20
CA ILE A 33 -7.58 -3.91 1.08
C ILE A 33 -8.61 -2.99 0.41
N ARG A 34 -9.80 -3.52 0.08
CA ARG A 34 -10.88 -2.72 -0.53
C ARG A 34 -11.30 -1.53 0.33
N ARG A 35 -11.38 -1.71 1.65
CA ARG A 35 -11.71 -0.64 2.59
C ARG A 35 -10.62 0.43 2.60
N ILE A 36 -9.35 0.03 2.67
CA ILE A 36 -8.20 0.95 2.67
C ILE A 36 -8.14 1.73 1.37
N GLU A 37 -8.25 1.09 0.20
CA GLU A 37 -8.17 1.79 -1.09
C GLU A 37 -9.35 2.71 -1.41
N ARG A 38 -10.45 2.60 -0.66
CA ARG A 38 -11.60 3.53 -0.74
C ARG A 38 -11.41 4.77 0.12
N MET A 39 -10.45 4.77 1.06
CA MET A 39 -10.13 5.95 1.85
C MET A 39 -9.35 6.94 0.98
N THR A 40 -9.63 8.24 1.14
CA THR A 40 -9.01 9.29 0.33
C THR A 40 -7.72 9.82 0.97
N ASP A 41 -7.69 9.86 2.31
CA ASP A 41 -6.67 10.54 3.09
C ASP A 41 -5.97 9.58 4.06
N ASP A 42 -6.16 9.80 5.36
CA ASP A 42 -5.54 9.00 6.40
C ASP A 42 -6.17 7.62 6.49
N ILE A 43 -5.29 6.62 6.66
CA ILE A 43 -5.73 5.25 6.84
C ILE A 43 -6.17 5.11 8.29
N ASN A 44 -7.48 5.14 8.52
CA ASN A 44 -8.07 4.76 9.80
C ASN A 44 -8.15 3.22 9.90
N ALA A 45 -6.99 2.56 9.93
CA ALA A 45 -6.86 1.13 10.12
C ALA A 45 -5.83 0.84 11.21
N GLN A 46 -5.91 -0.37 11.79
CA GLN A 46 -4.94 -0.83 12.77
C GLN A 46 -3.53 -0.76 12.18
N PHE A 47 -2.61 -0.14 12.93
CA PHE A 47 -1.22 0.09 12.51
C PHE A 47 -0.55 -1.17 11.93
N GLY A 48 -0.76 -2.33 12.58
CA GLY A 48 -0.22 -3.61 12.12
C GLY A 48 -0.72 -4.08 10.75
N THR A 49 -1.94 -3.71 10.35
CA THR A 49 -2.46 -4.01 9.00
C THR A 49 -1.76 -3.16 7.95
N VAL A 50 -1.61 -1.85 8.21
CA VAL A 50 -0.96 -0.92 7.28
C VAL A 50 0.49 -1.31 7.06
N GLU A 51 1.19 -1.69 8.14
CA GLU A 51 2.58 -2.11 8.07
C GLU A 51 2.77 -3.41 7.26
N LYS A 52 1.87 -4.39 7.39
CA LYS A 52 1.90 -5.60 6.56
C LYS A 52 1.75 -5.28 5.07
N ILE A 53 0.83 -4.38 4.73
CA ILE A 53 0.58 -3.95 3.35
C ILE A 53 1.79 -3.21 2.79
N ARG A 54 2.34 -2.26 3.55
CA ARG A 54 3.55 -1.51 3.21
C ARG A 54 4.70 -2.46 2.91
N ARG A 55 5.01 -3.39 3.82
CA ARG A 55 6.10 -4.36 3.65
C ARG A 55 5.92 -5.27 2.44
N ALA A 56 4.69 -5.70 2.15
CA ALA A 56 4.42 -6.52 0.97
C ALA A 56 4.74 -5.77 -0.33
N LEU A 57 4.38 -4.48 -0.41
CA LEU A 57 4.67 -3.63 -1.56
C LEU A 57 6.17 -3.28 -1.64
N GLU A 58 6.81 -3.01 -0.50
CA GLU A 58 8.26 -2.80 -0.45
C GLU A 58 9.05 -4.04 -0.89
N GLY A 59 8.60 -5.24 -0.49
CA GLY A 59 9.14 -6.51 -0.97
C GLY A 59 8.98 -6.72 -2.48
N ALA A 60 7.98 -6.09 -3.10
CA ALA A 60 7.77 -6.07 -4.54
C ALA A 60 8.58 -4.97 -5.27
N GLY A 61 9.42 -4.21 -4.54
CA GLY A 61 10.28 -3.18 -5.09
C GLY A 61 9.70 -1.75 -5.03
N VAL A 62 8.57 -1.55 -4.36
CA VAL A 62 8.01 -0.20 -4.13
C VAL A 62 8.80 0.52 -3.05
N GLU A 63 8.99 1.83 -3.21
CA GLU A 63 9.48 2.71 -2.16
C GLU A 63 8.47 3.84 -1.94
N PHE A 64 8.09 4.03 -0.67
CA PHE A 64 7.12 5.05 -0.26
C PHE A 64 7.85 6.35 0.09
N ILE A 65 7.42 7.45 -0.54
CA ILE A 65 7.98 8.78 -0.32
C ILE A 65 6.98 9.59 0.51
N GLY A 66 7.44 10.06 1.68
CA GLY A 66 6.63 10.88 2.59
C GLY A 66 6.62 12.38 2.22
N GLU A 67 6.33 13.22 3.21
CA GLU A 67 6.36 14.68 3.05
C GLU A 67 7.78 15.21 2.73
N PRO A 68 7.90 16.35 2.01
CA PRO A 68 6.84 17.25 1.55
C PRO A 68 6.21 16.84 0.20
N LYS A 69 6.68 15.77 -0.43
CA LYS A 69 6.21 15.31 -1.75
C LYS A 69 5.74 13.85 -1.66
N PRO A 70 4.48 13.63 -1.25
CA PRO A 70 3.86 12.31 -1.24
C PRO A 70 4.08 11.56 -2.56
N GLY A 71 4.63 10.35 -2.50
CA GLY A 71 4.88 9.60 -3.72
C GLY A 71 5.10 8.12 -3.50
N VAL A 72 5.13 7.39 -4.61
CA VAL A 72 5.58 6.00 -4.67
C VAL A 72 6.47 5.86 -5.91
N CYS A 73 7.59 5.15 -5.79
CA CYS A 73 8.44 4.80 -6.92
C CYS A 73 8.70 3.29 -6.94
N LEU A 74 9.02 2.77 -8.12
CA LEU A 74 9.42 1.37 -8.30
C LEU A 74 10.93 1.34 -8.51
N ARG A 75 11.62 0.58 -7.69
CA ARG A 75 13.05 0.33 -7.88
C ARG A 75 13.21 -0.80 -8.89
N LEU A 76 13.55 -0.44 -10.13
CA LEU A 76 14.01 -1.40 -11.13
C LEU A 76 15.36 -1.94 -10.67
N LYS A 77 15.51 -3.26 -10.65
CA LYS A 77 16.81 -3.92 -10.48
C LYS A 77 17.49 -4.09 -11.81
#